data_AF-A0A7S0HTG4-F1
#
_entry.id   AF-A0A7S0HTG4-F1
#
_cell.length_a   1.000
_cell.length_b   1.000
_cell.length_c   1.000
_cell.angle_alpha   90.00
_cell.angle_beta   90.00
_cell.angle_gamma   90.00
#
_symmetry.space_group_name_H-M   'P 1'
#
loop_
_entity.id
_entity.type
_entity.pdbx_description
1 polymer ?
#
loop_
_entity_poly.entity_id
_entity_poly.type
_entity_poly.pdbx_seq_one_letter_code
_entity_poly.pdbx_strand_id
1 'polypeptide(L)'
;CRMKLAHKSMVTQLDAPRILLLACPLEHERRSFTSSLEALRQQEDEHMGMVVEEIAKLQVNLVLVGGSACLTAKEMLLKRGIALAVQVKPSVLQRVARVCNCAVLLSPAQ
;
A
#
# COMPACT_ATOMS: atom_id res chain seq x y z
N CYS A 1 6.04 13.13 -13.96
CA CYS A 1 6.13 12.73 -12.54
C CYS A 1 6.89 11.42 -12.45
N ARG A 2 7.99 11.33 -11.68
CA ARG A 2 8.65 10.05 -11.38
C ARG A 2 8.19 9.58 -10.00
N MET A 3 7.63 8.37 -9.92
CA MET A 3 7.20 7.75 -8.67
C MET A 3 8.23 6.71 -8.23
N LYS A 4 8.35 6.51 -6.92
CA LYS A 4 9.26 5.51 -6.34
C LYS A 4 8.50 4.20 -6.15
N LEU A 5 8.82 3.20 -6.96
CA LEU A 5 8.32 1.85 -6.74
C LEU A 5 8.96 1.26 -5.47
N ALA A 6 8.16 0.51 -4.73
CA ALA A 6 8.58 -0.12 -3.49
C ALA A 6 9.58 -1.25 -3.70
N HIS A 7 9.52 -1.93 -4.85
CA HIS A 7 10.40 -3.03 -5.21
C HIS A 7 10.84 -2.91 -6.67
N LYS A 8 12.09 -3.28 -6.98
CA LYS A 8 12.67 -3.14 -8.34
C LYS A 8 12.00 -4.05 -9.37
N SER A 9 11.54 -5.22 -8.93
CA SER A 9 10.85 -6.20 -9.78
C SER A 9 9.35 -5.92 -9.95
N MET A 10 8.82 -4.81 -9.39
CA MET A 10 7.43 -4.43 -9.65
C MET A 10 7.27 -3.98 -11.10
N VAL A 11 6.10 -4.28 -11.65
CA VAL A 11 5.72 -3.89 -13.01
C VAL A 11 5.75 -2.37 -13.14
N THR A 12 6.46 -1.87 -14.15
CA THR A 12 6.62 -0.43 -14.43
C THR A 12 5.68 0.07 -15.52
N GLN A 13 5.17 -0.82 -16.37
CA GLN A 13 4.24 -0.51 -17.43
C GLN A 13 2.96 -1.32 -17.24
N LEU A 14 1.85 -0.62 -17.02
CA LEU A 14 0.54 -1.21 -16.83
C LEU A 14 -0.40 -0.64 -17.89
N ASP A 15 -1.08 -1.52 -18.61
CA ASP A 15 -2.15 -1.13 -19.52
C ASP A 15 -3.46 -1.02 -18.75
N ALA A 16 -4.19 0.08 -18.94
CA ALA A 16 -5.45 0.40 -18.25
C ALA A 16 -5.53 -0.03 -16.76
N PRO A 17 -4.59 0.41 -15.89
CA PRO A 17 -4.54 -0.09 -14.52
C PRO A 17 -5.73 0.38 -13.68
N ARG A 18 -6.25 -0.53 -12.84
CA ARG A 18 -7.05 -0.13 -11.67
C ARG A 18 -6.12 0.34 -10.56
N ILE A 19 -6.31 1.58 -10.12
CA ILE A 19 -5.42 2.28 -9.20
C ILE A 19 -6.13 2.51 -7.86
N LEU A 20 -5.47 2.15 -6.76
CA LEU A 20 -5.86 2.51 -5.41
C LEU A 20 -4.98 3.66 -4.90
N LEU A 21 -5.60 4.69 -4.32
CA LEU A 21 -4.90 5.84 -3.74
C LEU A 21 -5.05 5.83 -2.22
N LEU A 22 -3.92 5.74 -1.51
CA LEU A 22 -3.85 5.78 -0.05
C LEU A 22 -3.06 7.01 0.40
N ALA A 23 -3.67 7.86 1.22
CA ALA A 23 -2.98 8.99 1.85
C ALA A 23 -2.19 8.60 3.10
N CYS A 24 -2.52 7.47 3.72
CA CYS A 24 -1.84 6.92 4.89
C CYS A 24 -0.64 6.03 4.49
N PRO A 25 0.34 5.81 5.39
CA PRO A 25 1.34 4.76 5.22
C PRO A 25 0.72 3.36 5.33
N LEU A 26 1.35 2.37 4.69
CA LEU A 26 1.07 0.94 4.92
C LEU A 26 2.00 0.41 6.01
N GLU A 27 1.80 0.92 7.23
CA GLU A 27 2.58 0.58 8.41
C GLU A 27 1.62 0.31 9.57
N HIS A 28 1.95 -0.68 10.40
CA HIS A 28 1.18 -0.97 11.59
C HIS A 28 1.65 -0.06 12.72
N GLU A 29 0.74 0.76 13.26
CA GLU A 29 1.03 1.57 14.44
C GLU A 29 1.05 0.66 15.67
N ARG A 30 2.21 0.58 16.34
CA ARG A 30 2.43 -0.28 17.50
C ARG A 30 1.52 0.15 18.65
N ARG A 31 0.44 -0.60 18.86
CA ARG A 31 -0.58 -0.25 19.86
C ARG A 31 -0.28 -0.79 21.27
N SER A 32 0.67 -1.71 21.43
CA SER A 32 0.97 -2.32 22.73
C SER A 32 2.47 -2.46 22.99
N PHE A 33 2.91 -2.03 24.17
CA PHE A 33 4.33 -2.02 24.59
C PHE A 33 4.72 -3.19 25.51
N THR A 34 3.77 -4.07 25.86
CA THR A 34 3.97 -5.10 26.90
C THR A 34 4.14 -6.53 26.37
N SER A 35 4.12 -6.73 25.05
CA SER A 35 4.25 -8.05 24.42
C SER A 35 5.71 -8.37 24.06
N SER A 36 6.05 -9.66 23.96
CA SER A 36 7.35 -10.09 23.45
C SER A 36 7.57 -9.61 22.00
N LEU A 37 8.82 -9.43 21.59
CA LEU A 37 9.16 -9.00 20.23
C LEU A 37 8.59 -9.94 19.15
N GLU A 38 8.57 -11.23 19.43
CA GLU A 38 7.99 -12.25 18.54
C GLU A 38 6.48 -12.08 18.39
N ALA A 39 5.75 -11.87 19.49
CA ALA A 39 4.30 -11.65 19.46
C ALA A 39 3.93 -10.35 18.72
N LEU A 40 4.73 -9.29 18.90
CA LEU A 40 4.54 -8.03 18.16
C LEU A 40 4.73 -8.23 16.66
N ARG A 41 5.77 -8.94 16.25
CA ARG A 41 6.02 -9.22 14.83
C ARG A 41 4.90 -10.06 14.21
N GLN A 42 4.45 -11.09 14.90
CA GLN A 42 3.35 -11.93 14.44
C GLN A 42 2.08 -11.10 14.23
N GLN A 43 1.75 -10.22 15.19
CA GLN A 43 0.59 -9.33 15.06
C GLN A 43 0.73 -8.35 13.89
N GLU A 44 1.92 -7.77 13.68
CA GLU A 44 2.19 -6.89 12.52
C GLU A 44 1.98 -7.63 11.19
N ASP A 45 2.48 -8.87 11.09
CA ASP A 45 2.37 -9.69 9.88
C ASP A 45 0.92 -10.13 9.61
N GLU A 46 0.17 -10.56 10.64
CA GLU A 46 -1.24 -10.93 10.52
C GLU A 46 -2.11 -9.73 10.10
N HIS A 47 -1.91 -8.58 10.73
CA HIS A 47 -2.63 -7.36 10.37
C HIS A 47 -2.35 -6.94 8.92
N MET A 48 -1.08 -6.92 8.53
CA MET A 48 -0.72 -6.57 7.15
C MET A 48 -1.27 -7.59 6.15
N GLY A 49 -1.32 -8.87 6.53
CA GLY A 49 -1.94 -9.91 5.73
C GLY A 49 -3.41 -9.65 5.44
N MET A 50 -4.18 -9.25 6.46
CA MET A 50 -5.60 -8.88 6.28
C MET A 50 -5.75 -7.67 5.36
N VAL A 51 -4.95 -6.62 5.57
CA VAL A 51 -5.00 -5.40 4.74
C VAL A 51 -4.66 -5.69 3.27
N VAL A 52 -3.61 -6.48 3.02
CA VAL A 52 -3.22 -6.84 1.66
C VAL A 52 -4.28 -7.73 0.99
N GLU A 53 -4.95 -8.59 1.76
CA GLU A 53 -6.06 -9.40 1.25
C GLU A 53 -7.25 -8.52 0.81
N GLU A 54 -7.63 -7.53 1.63
CA GLU A 54 -8.67 -6.57 1.24
C GLU A 54 -8.30 -5.79 -0.03
N ILE A 55 -7.04 -5.32 -0.13
CA ILE A 55 -6.55 -4.68 -1.36
C ILE A 55 -6.63 -5.63 -2.56
N ALA A 56 -6.30 -6.91 -2.38
CA ALA A 56 -6.35 -7.91 -3.43
C ALA A 56 -7.78 -8.21 -3.91
N LYS A 57 -8.78 -8.15 -3.00
CA LYS A 57 -10.21 -8.29 -3.35
C LYS A 57 -10.70 -7.17 -4.26
N LEU A 58 -10.14 -5.97 -4.15
CA LEU A 58 -10.42 -4.85 -5.06
C LEU A 58 -9.86 -5.06 -6.47
N GLN A 59 -9.03 -6.10 -6.67
CA GLN A 59 -8.44 -6.48 -7.95
C GLN A 59 -7.67 -5.33 -8.62
N VAL A 60 -6.98 -4.52 -7.81
CA VAL A 60 -6.19 -3.38 -8.27
C VAL A 60 -4.82 -3.83 -8.76
N ASN A 61 -4.29 -3.12 -9.76
CA ASN A 61 -2.98 -3.41 -10.35
C ASN A 61 -1.88 -2.48 -9.80
N LEU A 62 -2.28 -1.31 -9.29
CA LEU A 62 -1.36 -0.29 -8.77
C LEU A 62 -1.91 0.33 -7.49
N VAL A 63 -1.07 0.43 -6.46
CA VAL A 63 -1.36 1.15 -5.21
C VAL A 63 -0.38 2.32 -5.08
N LEU A 64 -0.91 3.54 -4.91
CA LEU A 64 -0.12 4.74 -4.64
C LEU A 64 -0.30 5.15 -3.19
N VAL A 65 0.80 5.26 -2.46
CA VAL A 65 0.81 5.53 -1.01
C VAL A 65 1.54 6.83 -0.71
N GLY A 66 0.90 7.69 0.07
CA GLY A 66 1.45 8.99 0.50
C GLY A 66 2.64 8.86 1.45
N GLY A 67 2.70 7.77 2.21
CA GLY A 67 3.75 7.46 3.18
C GLY A 67 4.67 6.32 2.76
N SER A 68 5.27 5.68 3.77
CA SER A 68 6.08 4.47 3.64
C SER A 68 5.20 3.21 3.69
N ALA A 69 5.83 2.07 3.43
CA ALA A 69 5.22 0.75 3.55
C ALA A 69 6.22 -0.20 4.22
N CYS A 70 5.73 -1.09 5.08
CA CYS A 70 6.55 -2.10 5.73
C CYS A 70 7.06 -3.15 4.74
N LEU A 71 8.09 -3.93 5.11
CA LEU A 71 8.67 -4.95 4.24
C LEU A 71 7.64 -6.01 3.86
N THR A 72 6.89 -6.53 4.83
CA THR A 72 5.85 -7.54 4.65
C THR A 72 4.84 -7.11 3.58
N ALA A 73 4.36 -5.86 3.63
CA ALA A 73 3.43 -5.33 2.64
C ALA A 73 4.01 -5.36 1.21
N LYS A 74 5.27 -4.93 1.06
CA LYS A 74 5.94 -4.87 -0.25
C LYS A 74 6.08 -6.26 -0.86
N GLU A 75 6.49 -7.24 -0.05
CA GLU A 75 6.67 -8.61 -0.51
C GLU A 75 5.33 -9.29 -0.83
N MET A 76 4.31 -9.10 0.02
CA MET A 76 3.00 -9.69 -0.22
C MET A 76 2.32 -9.11 -1.47
N LEU A 77 2.39 -7.79 -1.67
CA LEU A 77 1.86 -7.14 -2.88
C LEU A 77 2.64 -7.57 -4.13
N LEU A 78 3.97 -7.68 -4.05
CA LEU A 78 4.80 -8.18 -5.14
C LEU A 78 4.42 -9.61 -5.55
N LYS A 79 4.24 -10.51 -4.58
CA LYS A 79 3.83 -11.91 -4.84
C LYS A 79 2.47 -11.99 -5.53
N ARG A 80 1.59 -11.01 -5.31
CA ARG A 80 0.28 -10.89 -5.96
C ARG A 80 0.33 -10.17 -7.31
N GLY A 81 1.49 -9.69 -7.74
CA GLY A 81 1.64 -8.93 -8.98
C GLY A 81 1.10 -7.49 -8.91
N ILE A 82 0.84 -6.98 -7.71
CA ILE A 82 0.33 -5.62 -7.50
C ILE A 82 1.52 -4.67 -7.35
N ALA A 83 1.59 -3.66 -8.22
CA ALA A 83 2.62 -2.63 -8.13
C ALA A 83 2.32 -1.67 -6.97
N LEU A 84 3.35 -1.28 -6.21
CA LEU A 84 3.24 -0.35 -5.10
C LEU A 84 4.21 0.81 -5.31
N ALA A 85 3.68 2.04 -5.31
CA ALA A 85 4.49 3.25 -5.25
C ALA A 85 4.35 3.93 -3.89
N VAL A 86 5.48 4.29 -3.29
CA VAL A 86 5.55 4.87 -1.94
C VAL A 86 6.09 6.30 -1.98
N GLN A 87 5.89 7.04 -0.90
CA GLN A 87 6.34 8.42 -0.73
C GLN A 87 5.81 9.35 -1.84
N VAL A 88 4.56 9.11 -2.28
CA VAL A 88 3.92 9.93 -3.30
C VAL A 88 3.45 11.23 -2.66
N LYS A 89 3.88 12.37 -3.22
CA LYS A 89 3.48 13.69 -2.69
C LYS A 89 1.93 13.82 -2.69
N PRO A 90 1.32 14.45 -1.67
CA PRO A 90 -0.12 14.66 -1.61
C PRO A 90 -0.69 15.38 -2.85
N SER A 91 0.06 16.35 -3.40
CA SER A 91 -0.32 17.05 -4.63
C SER A 91 -0.44 16.13 -5.84
N VAL A 92 0.38 15.08 -5.91
CA VAL A 92 0.33 14.08 -6.99
C VAL A 92 -0.84 13.14 -6.76
N LEU A 93 -1.06 12.64 -5.54
CA LEU A 93 -2.22 11.80 -5.21
C LEU A 93 -3.53 12.51 -5.57
N GLN A 94 -3.69 13.77 -5.16
CA GLN A 94 -4.87 14.58 -5.45
C GLN A 94 -5.06 14.83 -6.95
N ARG A 95 -3.97 15.01 -7.70
CA ARG A 95 -4.05 15.17 -9.15
C ARG A 95 -4.46 13.87 -9.84
N VAL A 96 -3.92 12.73 -9.41
CA VAL A 96 -4.31 11.41 -9.94
C VAL A 96 -5.77 11.12 -9.61
N ALA A 97 -6.21 11.39 -8.38
CA ALA A 97 -7.61 11.25 -7.95
C ALA A 97 -8.59 11.99 -8.87
N ARG A 98 -8.29 13.25 -9.20
CA ARG A 98 -9.11 14.07 -10.09
C ARG A 98 -9.15 13.55 -11.53
N VAL A 99 -8.01 13.09 -12.05
CA VAL A 99 -7.91 12.62 -13.45
C VAL A 99 -8.53 11.23 -13.61
N CYS A 100 -8.33 10.35 -12.64
CA CYS A 100 -8.85 8.98 -12.64
C CYS A 100 -10.26 8.88 -12.03
N ASN A 101 -10.85 10.00 -11.64
CA ASN A 101 -12.15 10.10 -10.95
C ASN A 101 -12.29 9.09 -9.80
N CYS A 102 -11.26 9.00 -8.95
CA CYS A 102 -11.22 8.08 -7.82
C CYS A 102 -10.98 8.81 -6.49
N ALA A 103 -11.41 8.21 -5.39
CA ALA A 103 -11.22 8.75 -4.06
C ALA A 103 -9.84 8.39 -3.49
N VAL A 104 -9.27 9.30 -2.70
CA VAL A 104 -8.08 9.01 -1.88
C VAL A 104 -8.57 8.48 -0.54
N LEU A 105 -8.21 7.25 -0.19
CA LEU A 105 -8.58 6.66 1.09
C LEU A 105 -7.56 7.06 2.17
N LEU A 106 -8.07 7.30 3.38
CA LEU A 106 -7.29 7.64 4.56
C LEU A 106 -6.95 6.43 5.42
N SER A 107 -7.66 5.32 5.25
CA SER A 107 -7.39 4.03 5.90
C SER A 107 -7.62 2.90 4.91
N PRO A 108 -6.75 1.88 4.87
CA PRO A 108 -6.94 0.71 4.03
C PRO A 108 -7.83 -0.36 4.69
N ALA A 109 -8.19 -0.19 5.98
CA ALA A 109 -9.13 -1.02 6.71
C ALA A 109 -10.27 -0.16 7.27
N GLN A 110 -11.51 -0.50 6.93
CA GLN A 110 -12.73 -0.07 7.62
C GLN A 110 -13.47 -1.30 8.12
#